data_AF-A0A7C1BSI3-F1
#
_entry.id   AF-A0A7C1BSI3-F1
#
_cell.length_a   1.000
_cell.length_b   1.000
_cell.length_c   1.000
_cell.angle_alpha   90.00
_cell.angle_beta   90.00
_cell.angle_gamma   90.00
#
_symmetry.space_group_name_H-M   'P 1'
#
loop_
_entity.id
_entity.type
_entity.pdbx_description
1 polymer ?
#
loop_
_entity_poly.entity_id
_entity_poly.type
_entity_poly.pdbx_seq_one_letter_code
_entity_poly.pdbx_strand_id
1 'polypeptide(L)'
;MRDQGRADSEARNSVQLPIYAMAYRERFGQLPVGVEFRFLETGLVGRLKNLERRIEQTKAKIEKVADRIKQRDFSPSPQYMACEFCPYRGICPYEEKR
;
A
#
# COMPACT_ATOMS: atom_id res chain seq x y z
N MET A 1 -5.91 -15.82 4.78
CA MET A 1 -4.46 -15.99 4.52
C MET A 1 -4.13 -17.48 4.57
N ARG A 2 -3.34 -18.06 3.67
CA ARG A 2 -3.24 -19.54 3.56
C ARG A 2 -1.99 -20.14 4.22
N ASP A 3 -0.91 -19.39 4.25
CA ASP A 3 0.38 -19.84 4.77
C ASP A 3 1.22 -18.65 5.22
N GLN A 4 2.27 -18.93 6.00
CA GLN A 4 3.15 -17.92 6.57
C GLN A 4 3.91 -17.12 5.48
N GLY A 5 4.32 -17.77 4.39
CA GLY A 5 5.04 -17.12 3.30
C GLY A 5 4.20 -16.05 2.61
N ARG A 6 2.91 -16.32 2.39
CA ARG A 6 1.95 -15.32 1.89
C ARG A 6 1.70 -14.20 2.89
N ALA A 7 1.60 -14.50 4.20
CA ALA A 7 1.45 -13.48 5.23
C ALA A 7 2.62 -12.50 5.24
N ASP A 8 3.84 -13.03 5.16
CA ASP A 8 5.07 -12.22 5.09
C ASP A 8 5.18 -11.43 3.79
N SER A 9 4.74 -12.00 2.67
CA SER A 9 4.69 -11.32 1.38
C SER A 9 3.72 -10.13 1.42
N GLU A 10 2.53 -10.33 2.00
CA GLU A 10 1.51 -9.29 2.15
C GLU A 10 2.03 -8.12 2.99
N ALA A 11 2.64 -8.42 4.14
CA ALA A 11 3.26 -7.40 4.99
C ALA A 11 4.39 -6.66 4.26
N ARG A 12 5.22 -7.39 3.49
CA ARG A 12 6.35 -6.82 2.73
C ARG A 12 5.90 -5.88 1.61
N ASN A 13 4.79 -6.19 0.96
CA ASN A 13 4.24 -5.42 -0.16
C ASN A 13 3.26 -4.33 0.29
N SER A 14 2.98 -4.25 1.59
CA SER A 14 2.07 -3.28 2.18
C SER A 14 2.58 -1.85 2.05
N VAL A 15 1.72 -0.97 1.51
CA VAL A 15 1.90 0.50 1.61
C VAL A 15 1.41 1.01 2.97
N GLN A 16 0.51 0.31 3.64
CA GLN A 16 -0.11 0.75 4.89
C GLN A 16 0.85 0.68 6.08
N LEU A 17 1.56 -0.44 6.25
CA LEU A 17 2.45 -0.66 7.40
C LEU A 17 3.55 0.41 7.54
N PRO A 18 4.26 0.82 6.46
CA PRO A 18 5.20 1.93 6.53
C PRO A 18 4.54 3.28 6.86
N ILE A 19 3.30 3.54 6.41
CA ILE A 19 2.58 4.78 6.73
C ILE A 19 2.32 4.86 8.23
N TYR A 20 1.87 3.77 8.84
CA TYR A 20 1.66 3.75 10.30
C TYR A 20 2.98 3.88 11.07
N ALA A 21 4.05 3.24 10.61
CA ALA A 21 5.37 3.42 11.21
C ALA A 21 5.86 4.87 11.11
N MET A 22 5.63 5.54 9.97
CA MET A 22 5.94 6.95 9.76
C MET A 22 5.12 7.85 10.69
N ALA A 23 3.81 7.64 10.78
CA ALA A 23 2.93 8.40 11.67
C ALA A 23 3.29 8.22 13.15
N TYR A 24 3.69 7.01 13.55
CA TYR A 24 4.20 6.74 14.89
C TYR A 24 5.50 7.54 15.14
N ARG A 25 6.44 7.50 14.20
CA ARG A 25 7.69 8.29 14.29
C ARG A 25 7.43 9.78 14.42
N GLU A 26 6.51 10.32 13.63
CA GLU A 26 6.15 11.73 13.68
C GLU A 26 5.57 12.11 15.05
N ARG A 27 4.72 11.25 15.61
CA ARG A 27 4.06 11.52 16.89
C ARG A 27 4.97 11.36 18.11
N PHE A 28 5.88 10.39 18.08
CA PHE A 28 6.65 9.97 19.26
C PHE A 28 8.16 10.22 19.14
N GLY A 29 8.64 10.72 18.00
CA GLY A 29 10.05 11.01 17.75
C GLY A 29 10.95 9.78 17.53
N GLN A 30 10.39 8.57 17.55
CA GLN A 30 11.13 7.31 17.37
C GLN A 30 10.32 6.29 16.58
N LEU A 31 10.99 5.30 15.99
CA LEU A 31 10.30 4.21 15.29
C LEU A 31 9.60 3.27 16.28
N PRO A 32 8.49 2.63 15.86
CA PRO A 32 7.92 1.55 16.64
C PRO A 32 8.86 0.33 16.62
N VAL A 33 8.76 -0.52 17.64
CA VAL A 33 9.50 -1.80 17.71
C VAL A 33 9.21 -2.70 16.50
N GLY A 34 8.00 -2.61 15.96
CA GLY A 34 7.61 -3.30 14.76
C GLY A 34 6.20 -2.94 14.32
N VAL A 35 5.87 -3.32 13.09
CA VAL A 35 4.51 -3.24 12.56
C VAL A 35 4.20 -4.55 11.82
N GLU A 36 2.97 -5.00 11.93
CA GLU A 36 2.56 -6.32 11.46
C GLU A 36 1.10 -6.35 11.04
N PHE A 37 0.77 -7.28 10.15
CA PHE A 37 -0.59 -7.69 9.86
C PHE A 37 -0.92 -8.94 10.65
N ARG A 38 -2.06 -8.93 11.34
CA ARG A 38 -2.62 -10.08 12.05
C ARG A 38 -3.85 -10.57 11.30
N PHE A 39 -3.76 -11.76 10.71
CA PHE A 39 -4.83 -12.37 9.93
C PHE A 39 -5.75 -13.16 10.86
N LEU A 40 -6.79 -12.48 11.36
CA LEU A 40 -7.66 -12.96 12.46
C LEU A 40 -8.22 -14.37 12.25
N GLU A 41 -8.67 -14.71 11.03
CA GLU A 41 -9.24 -16.03 10.71
C GLU A 41 -8.23 -17.18 10.88
N THR A 42 -6.94 -16.90 10.73
CA THR A 42 -5.88 -17.92 10.68
C THR A 42 -4.85 -17.80 11.79
N GLY A 43 -4.87 -16.70 12.55
CA GLY A 43 -3.84 -16.36 13.53
C GLY A 43 -2.46 -16.03 12.94
N LEU A 44 -2.27 -16.13 11.62
CA LEU A 44 -1.00 -15.84 10.96
C LEU A 44 -0.62 -14.36 11.12
N VAL A 45 0.68 -14.13 11.24
CA VAL A 45 1.24 -12.78 11.43
C VAL A 45 2.29 -12.51 10.36
N GLY A 46 2.06 -11.50 9.54
CA GLY A 46 3.05 -10.99 8.59
C GLY A 46 3.75 -9.77 9.15
N ARG A 47 5.09 -9.75 9.20
CA ARG A 47 5.85 -8.63 9.79
C ARG A 47 6.64 -7.87 8.74
N LEU A 48 6.61 -6.54 8.84
CA LEU A 48 7.45 -5.68 7.99
C LEU A 48 8.82 -5.48 8.64
N LYS A 49 9.88 -5.70 7.86
CA LYS A 49 11.28 -5.46 8.24
C LYS A 49 11.83 -4.20 7.56
N ASN A 50 12.94 -3.68 8.09
CA ASN A 50 13.68 -2.53 7.54
C ASN A 50 12.81 -1.25 7.46
N LEU A 51 12.18 -0.86 8.59
CA LEU A 51 11.16 0.19 8.62
C LEU A 51 11.65 1.51 8.04
N GLU A 52 12.87 1.95 8.33
CA GLU A 52 13.44 3.20 7.81
C GLU A 52 13.41 3.22 6.28
N ARG A 53 14.03 2.22 5.65
CA ARG A 53 14.05 2.09 4.19
C ARG A 53 12.63 2.03 3.61
N ARG A 54 11.71 1.34 4.29
CA ARG A 54 10.32 1.21 3.85
C ARG A 54 9.55 2.53 3.96
N ILE A 55 9.80 3.31 5.00
CA ILE A 55 9.20 4.64 5.18
C ILE A 55 9.66 5.56 4.06
N GLU A 56 10.96 5.63 3.76
CA GLU A 56 11.47 6.51 2.70
C GLU A 56 10.92 6.12 1.31
N GLN A 57 10.86 4.82 1.01
CA GLN A 57 10.23 4.33 -0.24
C GLN A 57 8.75 4.72 -0.33
N THR A 58 8.02 4.60 0.77
CA THR A 58 6.60 4.95 0.84
C THR A 58 6.39 6.46 0.74
N LYS A 59 7.24 7.29 1.36
CA LYS A 59 7.20 8.74 1.26
C LYS A 59 7.38 9.20 -0.18
N ALA A 60 8.38 8.68 -0.88
CA ALA A 60 8.59 8.98 -2.31
C ALA A 60 7.40 8.56 -3.18
N LYS A 61 6.70 7.47 -2.83
CA LYS A 61 5.47 7.05 -3.53
C LYS A 61 4.30 8.01 -3.25
N ILE A 62 4.14 8.43 -1.99
CA ILE A 62 3.10 9.39 -1.58
C ILE A 62 3.29 10.72 -2.31
N GLU A 63 4.52 11.25 -2.35
CA GLU A 63 4.84 12.51 -3.03
C GLU A 63 4.46 12.44 -4.52
N LYS A 64 4.88 11.39 -5.23
CA LYS A 64 4.52 11.17 -6.64
C LYS A 64 2.99 11.13 -6.87
N VAL A 65 2.25 10.43 -6.01
CA VAL A 65 0.79 10.34 -6.12
C VAL A 65 0.14 11.68 -5.80
N ALA A 66 0.60 12.37 -4.75
CA ALA A 66 0.08 13.66 -4.33
C ALA A 66 0.28 14.73 -5.42
N ASP A 67 1.42 14.72 -6.11
CA ASP A 67 1.71 15.68 -7.19
C ASP A 67 0.77 15.48 -8.39
N ARG A 68 0.50 14.22 -8.79
CA ARG A 68 -0.48 13.93 -9.85
C ARG A 68 -1.89 14.38 -9.46
N ILE A 69 -2.29 14.14 -8.21
CA ILE A 69 -3.59 14.61 -7.68
C ILE A 69 -3.69 16.13 -7.75
N LYS A 70 -2.65 16.87 -7.32
CA LYS A 70 -2.61 18.34 -7.39
C LYS A 70 -2.72 18.86 -8.82
N GLN A 71 -2.13 18.14 -9.78
CA GLN A 71 -2.22 18.43 -11.21
C GLN A 71 -3.54 18.00 -11.85
N ARG A 72 -4.44 17.35 -11.09
CA ARG A 72 -5.67 16.72 -11.59
C ARG A 72 -5.43 15.67 -12.68
N ASP A 73 -4.24 15.06 -12.68
CA ASP A 73 -3.93 13.94 -13.55
C ASP A 73 -4.49 12.64 -12.96
N PHE A 74 -5.70 12.31 -13.40
CA PHE A 74 -6.39 11.06 -13.08
C PHE A 74 -6.35 10.06 -14.23
N SER A 75 -5.31 10.14 -15.09
CA SER A 75 -5.16 9.21 -16.21
C SER A 75 -5.17 7.75 -15.70
N PRO A 76 -5.96 6.86 -16.32
CA PRO A 76 -6.11 5.50 -15.86
C PRO A 76 -4.77 4.75 -15.92
N SER A 77 -4.54 3.88 -14.94
CA SER A 77 -3.38 2.97 -14.90
C SER A 77 -3.89 1.53 -15.03
N PRO A 78 -4.17 1.06 -16.26
CA PRO A 78 -4.81 -0.23 -16.47
C PRO A 78 -3.96 -1.38 -15.91
N GLN A 79 -4.60 -2.27 -15.17
CA GLN A 79 -4.01 -3.49 -14.62
C GLN A 79 -5.06 -4.60 -14.68
N TYR A 80 -4.71 -5.75 -15.25
CA TYR A 80 -5.65 -6.82 -15.61
C TYR A 80 -6.66 -7.14 -14.49
N MET A 81 -6.18 -7.56 -13.32
CA MET A 81 -7.05 -7.92 -12.18
C MET A 81 -7.72 -6.71 -11.52
N ALA A 82 -7.07 -5.54 -11.54
CA ALA A 82 -7.63 -4.35 -10.88
C ALA A 82 -8.79 -3.74 -11.69
N CYS A 83 -8.69 -3.76 -13.02
CA CYS A 83 -9.71 -3.25 -13.93
C CYS A 83 -10.97 -4.12 -13.93
N GLU A 84 -10.83 -5.44 -13.82
CA GLU A 84 -11.95 -6.39 -13.79
C GLU A 84 -12.94 -6.08 -12.66
N PHE A 85 -12.43 -5.78 -11.47
CA PHE A 85 -13.23 -5.47 -10.27
C PHE A 85 -13.31 -3.96 -9.96
N CYS A 86 -12.91 -3.09 -10.90
CA CYS A 86 -12.89 -1.65 -10.65
C CYS A 86 -14.31 -1.08 -10.60
N PRO A 87 -14.73 -0.43 -9.50
CA PRO A 87 -16.06 0.18 -9.42
C PRO A 87 -16.24 1.37 -10.39
N TYR A 88 -15.14 1.97 -10.86
CA TYR A 88 -15.16 3.09 -11.81
C TYR A 88 -15.11 2.64 -13.28
N ARG A 89 -15.20 1.33 -13.56
CA ARG A 89 -15.07 0.77 -14.91
C ARG A 89 -16.02 1.44 -15.93
N GLY A 90 -17.26 1.70 -15.54
CA GLY A 90 -18.29 2.29 -16.41
C GLY A 90 -18.07 3.76 -16.80
N ILE A 91 -17.13 4.45 -16.16
CA ILE A 91 -16.76 5.84 -16.47
C ILE A 91 -15.26 5.98 -16.79
N CYS A 92 -14.57 4.87 -17.01
CA CYS A 92 -13.13 4.85 -17.20
C CYS A 92 -12.78 5.10 -18.68
N PRO A 93 -12.00 6.14 -19.02
CA PRO A 93 -11.68 6.47 -20.40
C PRO A 93 -10.76 5.45 -21.10
N TYR A 94 -10.20 4.48 -20.37
CA TYR A 94 -9.48 3.34 -20.95
C TYR A 94 -10.43 2.27 -21.49
N GLU A 95 -11.54 2.01 -20.80
CA GLU A 95 -12.53 1.01 -21.23
C GLU A 95 -13.36 1.52 -22.41
N GLU A 96 -13.60 2.84 -22.51
CA GLU A 96 -14.25 3.46 -23.68
C GLU A 96 -13.47 3.26 -25.00
N LYS A 97 -12.16 2.96 -24.91
CA LYS A 97 -11.25 2.81 -26.06
C LYS A 97 -10.93 1.35 -26.41
N ARG A 98 -11.50 0.39 -25.68
CA ARG A 98 -11.22 -1.04 -25.80
C ARG A 98 -12.36 -1.76 -26.54
#